data_AF-A0A8D8ASN2-F1
#
_entry.id   AF-A0A8D8ASN2-F1
#
_cell.length_a   1.000
_cell.length_b   1.000
_cell.length_c   1.000
_cell.angle_alpha   90.00
_cell.angle_beta   90.00
_cell.angle_gamma   90.00
#
_symmetry.space_group_name_H-M   'P 1'
#
loop_
_entity.id
_entity.type
_entity.pdbx_description
1 polymer ?
#
loop_
_entity_poly.entity_id
_entity_poly.type
_entity_poly.pdbx_seq_one_letter_code
_entity_poly.pdbx_strand_id
1 'polypeptide(L)'
;MSFSSDEVNFLVYRYLQESGFSHSAYTFGIESHISQSNINGALVPPAALLSILQKGLQYTEAEISIGEDGSEQRLVESLSLIDAVMPEVVAIRQNMQNQQKQTIKTEAAETNGTTSSGGTGGSG
;
A
#
# COMPACT_ATOMS: atom_id res chain seq x y z
N MET A 1 13.47 4.35 9.75
CA MET A 1 12.51 4.79 10.81
C MET A 1 12.30 3.61 11.74
N SER A 2 12.27 3.83 13.05
CA SER A 2 11.99 2.78 14.04
C SER A 2 11.01 3.31 15.08
N PHE A 3 10.12 2.45 15.56
CA PHE A 3 9.23 2.73 16.68
C PHE A 3 9.60 1.83 17.86
N SER A 4 9.22 2.24 19.06
CA SER A 4 9.40 1.51 20.32
C SER A 4 8.18 0.65 20.66
N SER A 5 8.38 -0.37 21.50
CA SER A 5 7.27 -1.18 22.02
C SER A 5 6.25 -0.35 22.80
N ASP A 6 6.70 0.68 23.52
CA ASP A 6 5.83 1.57 24.29
C ASP A 6 4.86 2.34 23.38
N GLU A 7 5.33 2.82 22.22
CA GLU A 7 4.48 3.51 21.24
C GLU A 7 3.40 2.59 20.68
N VAL A 8 3.77 1.36 20.32
CA VAL A 8 2.81 0.36 19.81
C VAL A 8 1.82 -0.03 20.91
N ASN A 9 2.31 -0.33 22.12
CA ASN A 9 1.46 -0.68 23.25
C ASN A 9 0.47 0.44 23.57
N PHE A 10 0.91 1.70 23.56
CA PHE A 10 0.02 2.83 23.81
C PHE A 10 -1.09 2.96 22.77
N LEU A 11 -0.76 2.77 21.49
CA LEU A 11 -1.76 2.78 20.42
C LEU A 11 -2.75 1.62 20.52
N VAL A 12 -2.28 0.41 20.87
CA VAL A 12 -3.13 -0.76 21.12
C VAL A 12 -4.05 -0.53 22.33
N TYR A 13 -3.49 -0.07 23.45
CA TYR A 13 -4.26 0.25 24.66
C TYR A 13 -5.37 1.27 24.37
N ARG A 14 -5.04 2.36 23.66
CA ARG A 14 -6.01 3.39 23.26
C ARG A 14 -7.10 2.83 22.35
N TYR A 15 -6.74 2.01 21.37
CA TYR A 15 -7.73 1.34 20.51
C TYR A 15 -8.70 0.46 21.31
N LEU A 16 -8.20 -0.31 22.28
CA LEU A 16 -9.04 -1.15 23.14
C LEU A 16 -10.02 -0.31 23.95
N GLN A 17 -9.58 0.83 24.49
CA GLN A 17 -10.45 1.76 25.20
C GLN A 17 -11.52 2.38 24.28
N GLU A 18 -11.10 2.90 23.12
CA GLU A 18 -11.96 3.57 22.15
C GLU A 18 -13.02 2.64 21.55
N SER A 19 -12.70 1.36 21.43
CA SER A 19 -13.60 0.32 20.92
C SER A 19 -14.52 -0.29 21.99
N GLY A 20 -14.38 0.10 23.27
CA GLY A 20 -15.19 -0.40 24.36
C GLY A 20 -14.77 -1.78 24.91
N PHE A 21 -13.57 -2.27 24.60
CA PHE A 21 -13.03 -3.53 25.12
C PHE A 21 -12.46 -3.35 26.53
N SER A 22 -13.32 -3.00 27.50
CA SER A 22 -12.91 -2.58 28.85
C SER A 22 -12.05 -3.60 29.59
N HIS A 23 -12.40 -4.89 29.55
CA HIS A 23 -11.63 -5.95 30.22
C HIS A 23 -10.25 -6.13 29.57
N SER A 24 -10.19 -6.14 28.23
CA SER A 24 -8.94 -6.26 27.49
C SER A 24 -8.04 -5.05 27.73
N ALA A 25 -8.60 -3.83 27.70
CA ALA A 25 -7.85 -2.61 28.00
C ALA A 25 -7.30 -2.62 29.43
N TYR A 26 -8.07 -3.10 30.40
CA TYR A 26 -7.62 -3.23 31.79
C TYR A 26 -6.44 -4.21 31.90
N THR A 27 -6.61 -5.45 31.44
CA THR A 27 -5.55 -6.48 31.52
C THR A 27 -4.31 -6.04 30.75
N PHE A 28 -4.48 -5.57 29.53
CA PHE A 28 -3.38 -5.11 28.68
C PHE A 28 -2.64 -3.92 29.30
N GLY A 29 -3.35 -2.94 29.88
CA GLY A 29 -2.72 -1.79 30.53
C GLY A 29 -1.81 -2.17 31.70
N ILE A 30 -2.15 -3.24 32.43
CA ILE A 30 -1.30 -3.79 33.50
C ILE A 30 -0.13 -4.59 32.92
N GLU A 31 -0.39 -5.52 32.01
CA GLU A 31 0.63 -6.40 31.41
C GLU A 31 1.66 -5.62 30.59
N SER A 32 1.24 -4.55 29.91
CA SER A 32 2.11 -3.70 29.10
C SER A 32 2.77 -2.58 29.91
N HIS A 33 2.53 -2.51 31.22
CA HIS A 33 2.99 -1.42 32.09
C HIS A 33 2.72 -0.01 31.53
N ILE A 34 1.52 0.22 30.98
CA ILE A 34 1.24 1.45 30.21
C ILE A 34 1.41 2.73 31.03
N SER A 35 1.19 2.67 32.35
CA SER A 35 1.38 3.79 33.27
C SER A 35 2.85 4.20 33.46
N GLN A 36 3.81 3.35 33.09
CA GLN A 36 5.24 3.65 33.12
C GLN A 36 5.75 4.19 31.78
N SER A 37 4.92 4.18 30.74
CA SER A 37 5.26 4.76 29.45
C SER A 37 5.44 6.28 29.56
N ASN A 38 6.42 6.83 28.86
CA ASN A 38 6.66 8.28 28.77
C ASN A 38 5.73 9.00 27.75
N ILE A 39 4.66 8.34 27.30
CA ILE A 39 3.77 8.88 26.28
C ILE A 39 2.67 9.73 26.90
N ASN A 40 2.58 10.99 26.46
CA ASN A 40 1.50 11.89 26.84
C ASN A 40 0.23 11.58 26.04
N GLY A 41 -0.73 10.89 26.68
CA GLY A 41 -1.98 10.50 26.05
C GLY A 41 -2.85 11.63 25.52
N ALA A 42 -2.70 12.86 26.03
CA ALA A 42 -3.45 14.03 25.54
C ALA A 42 -3.03 14.46 24.13
N LEU A 43 -1.81 14.11 23.71
CA LEU A 43 -1.30 14.42 22.36
C LEU A 43 -1.68 13.35 21.33
N VAL A 44 -2.14 12.18 21.79
CA VAL A 44 -2.51 11.07 20.91
C VAL A 44 -4.00 11.21 20.53
N PRO A 45 -4.32 11.51 19.26
CA PRO A 45 -5.70 11.71 18.84
C PRO A 45 -6.51 10.40 18.90
N PRO A 46 -7.85 10.48 18.94
CA PRO A 46 -8.70 9.30 18.80
C PRO A 46 -8.44 8.57 17.48
N ALA A 47 -8.62 7.25 17.46
CA ALA A 47 -8.41 6.38 16.30
C ALA A 47 -7.00 6.46 15.68
N ALA A 48 -5.98 6.84 16.47
CA ALA A 48 -4.60 6.96 16.01
C ALA A 48 -4.06 5.64 15.44
N LEU A 49 -4.34 4.50 16.09
CA LEU A 49 -3.92 3.19 15.60
C LEU A 49 -4.50 2.90 14.21
N LEU A 50 -5.82 3.07 14.06
CA LEU A 50 -6.51 2.84 12.78
C LEU A 50 -5.99 3.78 11.69
N SER A 51 -5.73 5.04 12.03
CA SER A 51 -5.20 6.03 11.09
C SER A 51 -3.82 5.63 10.57
N ILE A 52 -2.95 5.10 11.43
CA ILE A 52 -1.63 4.62 11.02
C ILE A 52 -1.74 3.34 10.20
N LEU A 53 -2.61 2.39 10.59
CA LEU A 53 -2.85 1.17 9.82
C LEU A 53 -3.37 1.49 8.41
N GLN A 54 -4.28 2.45 8.28
CA GLN A 54 -4.81 2.88 6.99
C GLN A 54 -3.73 3.56 6.12
N LYS A 55 -2.86 4.37 6.73
CA LYS A 55 -1.70 4.93 6.02
C LYS A 55 -0.69 3.86 5.62
N GLY A 56 -0.47 2.85 6.46
CA GLY A 56 0.38 1.70 6.15
C GLY A 56 -0.17 0.91 4.95
N LEU A 57 -1.48 0.68 4.92
CA LEU A 57 -2.15 0.03 3.79
C LEU A 57 -1.99 0.83 2.48
N GLN A 58 -2.23 2.14 2.53
CA GLN A 58 -2.02 3.04 1.38
C GLN A 58 -0.56 3.08 0.93
N TYR A 59 0.37 2.99 1.87
CA TYR A 59 1.79 2.92 1.57
C TYR A 59 2.13 1.62 0.83
N THR A 60 1.61 0.47 1.27
CA THR A 60 1.76 -0.80 0.57
C THR A 60 1.13 -0.77 -0.83
N GLU A 61 -0.06 -0.17 -0.98
CA GLU A 61 -0.69 0.04 -2.29
C GLU A 61 0.19 0.90 -3.21
N ALA A 62 0.79 1.96 -2.67
CA ALA A 62 1.71 2.83 -3.42
C ALA A 62 2.96 2.07 -3.88
N GLU A 63 3.57 1.25 -3.01
CA GLU A 63 4.72 0.40 -3.35
C GLU A 63 4.38 -0.63 -4.44
N ILE A 64 3.14 -1.10 -4.51
CA ILE A 64 2.67 -1.97 -5.60
C ILE A 64 2.49 -1.16 -6.89
N SER A 65 1.92 0.05 -6.79
CA SER A 65 1.52 0.89 -7.94
C SER A 65 2.67 1.54 -8.71
N ILE A 66 3.85 1.65 -8.10
CA ILE A 66 5.02 2.31 -8.69
C ILE A 66 5.88 1.24 -9.36
N GLY A 67 6.01 1.34 -10.68
CA GLY A 67 6.92 0.48 -11.44
C GLY A 67 8.40 0.70 -11.11
N GLU A 68 9.24 -0.26 -11.49
CA GLU A 68 10.71 -0.15 -11.40
C GLU A 68 11.27 1.07 -12.17
N ASP A 69 10.54 1.56 -13.16
CA ASP A 69 10.84 2.77 -13.96
C ASP A 69 10.27 4.07 -13.37
N GLY A 70 9.63 4.02 -12.20
CA GLY A 70 9.00 5.17 -11.55
C GLY A 70 7.69 5.63 -12.21
N SER A 71 7.14 4.85 -13.17
CA SER A 71 5.85 5.16 -13.78
C SER A 71 4.68 4.79 -12.86
N GLU A 72 3.78 5.73 -12.59
CA GLU A 72 2.57 5.47 -11.81
C GLU A 72 1.56 4.62 -12.60
N GLN A 73 1.12 3.49 -12.04
CA GLN A 73 -0.01 2.72 -12.56
C GLN A 73 -1.30 3.23 -11.92
N ARG A 74 -2.21 3.78 -12.76
CA ARG A 74 -3.39 4.53 -12.31
C ARG A 74 -4.55 3.67 -11.78
N LEU A 75 -4.46 2.34 -11.83
CA LEU A 75 -5.48 1.43 -11.30
C LEU A 75 -4.83 0.33 -10.46
N VAL A 76 -4.73 0.56 -9.15
CA VAL A 76 -4.53 -0.52 -8.18
C VAL A 76 -5.88 -0.79 -7.53
N GLU A 77 -6.35 -2.02 -7.63
CA GLU A 77 -7.50 -2.46 -6.83
C GLU A 77 -7.15 -2.34 -5.35
N SER A 78 -8.09 -1.82 -4.55
CA SER A 78 -7.89 -1.64 -3.12
C SER A 78 -7.41 -2.93 -2.45
N LEU A 79 -6.36 -2.82 -1.66
CA LEU A 79 -5.78 -3.91 -0.89
C LEU A 79 -6.56 -4.04 0.41
N SER A 80 -6.85 -5.27 0.84
CA SER A 80 -7.38 -5.50 2.18
C SER A 80 -6.24 -5.44 3.20
N LEU A 81 -6.53 -5.08 4.45
CA LEU A 81 -5.51 -5.06 5.51
C LEU A 81 -4.88 -6.46 5.73
N ILE A 82 -5.63 -7.53 5.49
CA ILE A 82 -5.12 -8.91 5.60
C ILE A 82 -4.18 -9.24 4.44
N ASP A 83 -4.53 -8.86 3.21
CA ASP A 83 -3.65 -9.07 2.07
C ASP A 83 -2.34 -8.30 2.21
N ALA A 84 -2.40 -7.09 2.77
CA ALA A 84 -1.24 -6.23 2.97
C ALA A 84 -0.19 -6.80 3.93
N VAL A 85 -0.60 -7.67 4.86
CA VAL A 85 0.32 -8.34 5.79
C VAL A 85 0.78 -9.71 5.29
N MET A 86 0.38 -10.13 4.08
CA MET A 86 0.80 -11.37 3.44
C MET A 86 1.80 -11.10 2.31
N PRO A 87 3.12 -11.36 2.51
CA PRO A 87 4.15 -11.02 1.53
C PRO A 87 3.94 -11.66 0.15
N GLU A 88 3.48 -12.92 0.11
CA GLU A 88 3.22 -13.62 -1.15
C GLU A 88 2.09 -12.97 -1.98
N VAL A 89 1.03 -12.53 -1.31
CA VAL A 89 -0.11 -11.86 -1.97
C VAL A 89 0.33 -10.53 -2.57
N VAL A 90 1.13 -9.77 -1.83
CA VAL A 90 1.72 -8.50 -2.30
C VAL A 90 2.61 -8.74 -3.52
N ALA A 91 3.48 -9.76 -3.48
CA ALA A 91 4.37 -10.10 -4.61
C ALA A 91 3.59 -10.53 -5.86
N ILE A 92 2.52 -11.32 -5.71
CA ILE A 92 1.64 -11.72 -6.82
C ILE A 92 0.99 -10.49 -7.46
N ARG A 93 0.50 -9.54 -6.65
CA ARG A 93 -0.09 -8.28 -7.15
C ARG A 93 0.93 -7.43 -7.91
N GLN A 94 2.15 -7.28 -7.40
CA GLN A 94 3.24 -6.58 -8.09
C GLN A 94 3.54 -7.21 -9.45
N ASN A 95 3.64 -8.54 -9.51
CA ASN A 95 3.91 -9.26 -10.76
C ASN A 95 2.78 -9.11 -11.79
N MET A 96 1.51 -9.14 -11.36
CA MET A 96 0.37 -8.92 -12.26
C MET A 96 0.39 -7.51 -12.88
N GLN A 97 0.74 -6.49 -12.10
CA GLN A 97 0.86 -5.12 -12.61
C GLN A 97 2.03 -4.96 -13.59
N ASN A 98 3.15 -5.63 -13.35
CA ASN A 98 4.28 -5.63 -14.28
C ASN A 98 3.95 -6.35 -15.61
N GLN A 99 3.15 -7.42 -15.59
CA GLN A 99 2.72 -8.11 -16.81
C GLN A 99 1.76 -7.28 -17.66
N GLN A 100 0.83 -6.53 -17.06
CA GLN A 100 -0.06 -5.63 -17.81
C GLN A 100 0.69 -4.55 -18.62
N LYS A 101 1.92 -4.18 -18.23
CA LYS A 101 2.76 -3.25 -19.01
C LYS A 101 3.23 -3.84 -20.34
N GLN A 102 3.51 -5.15 -20.41
CA GLN A 102 4.07 -5.76 -21.63
C GLN A 102 3.02 -5.93 -22.73
N THR A 103 1.77 -6.23 -22.37
CA THR A 103 0.67 -6.34 -23.33
C THR A 103 0.29 -5.00 -23.95
N ILE A 104 0.14 -3.93 -23.15
CA ILE A 104 -0.24 -2.60 -23.67
C ILE A 104 0.84 -1.99 -24.57
N LYS A 105 2.12 -2.19 -24.24
CA LYS A 105 3.25 -1.66 -25.03
C LYS A 105 3.42 -2.38 -26.38
N THR A 106 2.97 -3.64 -26.49
CA THR A 106 3.04 -4.43 -27.73
C THR A 106 1.93 -4.06 -28.70
N GLU A 107 0.70 -3.84 -28.22
CA GLU A 107 -0.41 -3.40 -29.10
C GLU A 107 -0.22 -1.98 -29.66
N ALA A 108 0.45 -1.08 -28.91
CA ALA A 108 0.77 0.26 -29.41
C ALA A 108 1.86 0.28 -30.50
N ALA A 109 2.65 -0.79 -30.65
CA ALA A 109 3.74 -0.88 -31.64
C ALA A 109 3.29 -1.44 -33.00
N GLU A 110 2.15 -2.12 -33.08
CA GLU A 110 1.72 -2.82 -34.31
C GLU A 110 0.82 -2.00 -35.26
N THR A 111 0.47 -0.74 -34.94
CA THR A 111 -0.40 0.09 -35.80
C THR A 111 0.30 1.10 -36.71
N ASN A 112 1.64 1.12 -36.77
CA ASN A 112 2.33 1.98 -37.75
C ASN A 112 2.40 1.28 -39.12
N GLY A 113 1.31 1.48 -39.87
CA GLY A 113 1.12 1.00 -41.23
C GLY A 113 2.32 1.22 -42.13
N THR A 114 2.72 0.13 -42.77
CA THR A 114 3.68 0.09 -43.86
C THR A 114 3.14 0.89 -45.05
N THR A 115 3.55 2.14 -45.22
CA THR A 115 3.57 2.76 -46.57
C THR A 115 4.97 2.58 -47.14
N SER A 116 5.20 1.40 -47.71
CA SER A 116 6.38 1.13 -48.53
C SER A 116 6.24 1.86 -49.87
N SER A 117 7.24 2.68 -50.14
CA SER A 117 7.56 3.28 -51.43
C SER A 117 7.87 2.23 -52.51
N GLY A 118 7.43 2.48 -53.75
CA GLY A 118 8.07 1.91 -54.94
C GLY A 118 7.18 1.87 -56.19
N GLY A 119 7.61 2.53 -57.28
CA GLY A 119 7.08 2.23 -58.63
C GLY A 119 7.10 3.37 -59.64
N THR A 120 8.25 3.60 -60.25
CA THR A 120 8.57 4.37 -61.48
C THR A 120 7.71 4.06 -62.72
N GLY A 121 7.50 5.09 -63.58
CA GLY A 121 7.57 4.95 -65.05
C GLY A 121 6.36 5.44 -65.87
N GLY A 122 6.59 6.27 -66.89
CA GLY A 122 5.63 6.44 -68.00
C GLY A 122 5.73 7.77 -68.77
N SER A 123 6.42 7.75 -69.91
CA SER A 123 6.54 8.82 -70.90
C SER A 123 5.22 9.22 -71.56
N GLY A 124 5.12 10.48 -72.00
CA GLY A 124 4.05 11.02 -72.85
C GLY A 124 4.15 12.52 -73.01
#